data_AF-A0A3N4RJL3-F1
#
_entry.id   AF-A0A3N4RJL3-F1
#
_cell.length_a   1.000
_cell.length_b   1.000
_cell.length_c   1.000
_cell.angle_alpha   90.00
_cell.angle_beta   90.00
_cell.angle_gamma   90.00
#
_symmetry.space_group_name_H-M   'P 1'
#
loop_
_entity.id
_entity.type
_entity.pdbx_description
1 polymer ?
#
loop_
_entity_poly.entity_id
_entity_poly.type
_entity_poly.pdbx_seq_one_letter_code
_entity_poly.pdbx_strand_id
1 'polypeptide(L)'
;MNDRAEARPACWKWPLPTAEPGPGPEAGTGQDDLTAEAAEDLREILADDPEERDRALLVAWQGGRCAICNRRRELVDDHDHATGLLRGLLCSSCNTIEGRSTQPIFVRYRERPPTAILQLRIRYWNMYTLSYAEPSTPPITAASAQEALDRLVIPAADETV
;
A
#
# COMPACT_ATOMS: atom_id res chain seq x y z
N MET A 1 -27.55 15.67 -6.90
CA MET A 1 -27.94 15.12 -5.59
C MET A 1 -26.67 14.67 -4.88
N ASN A 2 -26.51 15.07 -3.62
CA ASN A 2 -25.24 15.16 -2.92
C ASN A 2 -24.91 13.82 -2.24
N ASP A 3 -24.03 13.04 -2.87
CA ASP A 3 -23.69 11.67 -2.47
C ASP A 3 -22.69 11.62 -1.30
N ARG A 4 -22.96 12.41 -0.24
CA ARG A 4 -22.04 12.58 0.89
C ARG A 4 -22.01 11.38 1.83
N ALA A 5 -23.01 10.49 1.78
CA ALA A 5 -23.06 9.26 2.59
C ALA A 5 -22.25 8.10 1.95
N GLU A 6 -22.12 8.08 0.63
CA GLU A 6 -21.39 7.03 -0.11
C GLU A 6 -19.95 7.40 -0.46
N ALA A 7 -19.37 8.43 0.17
CA ALA A 7 -18.01 8.88 -0.17
C ALA A 7 -16.99 7.74 -0.08
N ARG A 8 -16.70 7.12 -1.23
CA ARG A 8 -15.73 6.04 -1.42
C ARG A 8 -14.45 6.67 -1.99
N PRO A 9 -13.27 6.18 -1.60
CA PRO A 9 -12.03 6.55 -2.26
C PRO A 9 -12.13 6.28 -3.76
N ALA A 10 -11.56 7.17 -4.58
CA ALA A 10 -11.56 7.02 -6.02
C ALA A 10 -10.98 5.67 -6.48
N CYS A 11 -9.93 5.19 -5.80
CA CYS A 11 -9.23 3.96 -6.12
C CYS A 11 -10.12 2.71 -6.10
N TRP A 12 -11.25 2.73 -5.37
CA TRP A 12 -12.20 1.60 -5.33
C TRP A 12 -12.96 1.40 -6.64
N LYS A 13 -12.93 2.38 -7.56
CA LYS A 13 -13.58 2.31 -8.87
C LYS A 13 -12.62 1.92 -9.99
N TRP A 14 -11.33 1.78 -9.70
CA TRP A 14 -10.33 1.51 -10.72
C TRP A 14 -10.27 0.00 -11.03
N PRO A 15 -10.08 -0.38 -12.30
CA PRO A 15 -9.93 -1.78 -12.67
C PRO A 15 -8.66 -2.34 -12.04
N LEU A 16 -8.69 -3.63 -11.66
CA LEU A 16 -7.47 -4.33 -11.29
C LEU A 16 -6.56 -4.47 -12.52
N PRO A 17 -5.22 -4.43 -12.36
CA PRO A 17 -4.33 -4.81 -13.45
C PRO A 17 -4.67 -6.22 -13.91
N THR A 18 -4.97 -6.39 -15.19
CA THR A 18 -5.13 -7.70 -15.80
C THR A 18 -3.76 -8.24 -16.20
N ALA A 19 -3.60 -9.57 -16.22
CA ALA A 19 -2.39 -10.20 -16.75
C ALA A 19 -2.20 -9.93 -18.27
N GLU A 20 -3.30 -9.59 -18.96
CA GLU A 20 -3.28 -9.16 -20.35
C GLU A 20 -2.81 -7.70 -20.46
N PRO A 21 -1.93 -7.35 -21.41
CA PRO A 21 -1.54 -5.97 -21.66
C PRO A 21 -2.75 -5.19 -22.17
N GLY A 22 -3.44 -4.51 -21.26
CA GLY A 22 -4.44 -3.51 -21.61
C GLY A 22 -3.77 -2.33 -22.33
N PRO A 23 -4.54 -1.49 -23.05
CA PRO A 23 -4.01 -0.24 -23.56
C PRO A 23 -3.50 0.55 -22.35
N GLY A 24 -2.18 0.72 -22.27
CA GLY A 24 -1.52 1.39 -21.17
C GLY A 24 -2.12 2.77 -20.91
N PRO A 25 -1.96 3.34 -19.71
CA PRO A 25 -2.37 4.72 -19.47
C PRO A 25 -1.72 5.58 -20.55
N GLU A 26 -2.52 6.42 -21.21
CA GLU A 26 -2.05 7.35 -22.23
C GLU A 26 -0.88 8.12 -21.65
N ALA A 27 0.31 7.68 -22.06
CA ALA A 27 1.57 8.13 -21.53
C ALA A 27 1.60 9.64 -21.77
N GLY A 28 1.85 10.42 -20.72
CA GLY A 28 2.36 11.76 -20.93
C GLY A 28 3.57 11.62 -21.84
N THR A 29 3.58 12.39 -22.93
CA THR A 29 4.63 12.41 -23.95
C THR A 29 5.94 12.91 -23.33
N GLY A 30 6.60 12.07 -22.57
CA GLY A 30 7.99 12.21 -22.15
C GLY A 30 8.77 11.13 -22.88
N GLN A 31 9.44 11.53 -23.95
CA GLN A 31 10.32 10.65 -24.73
C GLN A 31 11.60 10.42 -23.92
N ASP A 32 11.61 9.33 -23.17
CA ASP A 32 12.83 8.58 -22.87
C ASP A 32 12.54 7.15 -23.37
N ASP A 33 12.75 6.93 -24.68
CA ASP A 33 12.67 5.60 -25.27
C ASP A 33 13.77 4.74 -24.64
N LEU A 34 13.44 4.03 -23.55
CA LEU A 34 14.32 3.02 -22.98
C LEU A 34 14.66 2.02 -24.08
N THR A 35 15.95 1.80 -24.31
CA THR A 35 16.39 0.75 -25.24
C THR A 35 15.84 -0.60 -24.77
N ALA A 36 15.59 -1.52 -25.70
CA ALA A 36 15.12 -2.87 -25.35
C ALA A 36 16.05 -3.57 -24.33
N GLU A 37 17.34 -3.25 -24.38
CA GLU A 37 18.38 -3.70 -23.46
C GLU A 37 18.21 -3.08 -22.06
N ALA A 38 18.03 -1.76 -21.96
CA ALA A 38 17.76 -1.08 -20.68
C ALA A 38 16.42 -1.51 -20.05
N ALA A 39 15.43 -1.85 -20.88
CA ALA A 39 14.16 -2.40 -20.43
C ALA A 39 14.30 -3.81 -19.87
N GLU A 40 15.23 -4.62 -20.38
CA GLU A 40 15.52 -5.96 -19.90
C GLU A 40 16.34 -5.93 -18.61
N ASP A 41 17.39 -5.11 -18.54
CA ASP A 41 18.17 -4.89 -17.32
C ASP A 41 17.27 -4.40 -16.17
N LEU A 42 16.34 -3.47 -16.46
CA LEU A 42 15.36 -3.02 -15.48
C LEU A 42 14.39 -4.14 -15.08
N ARG A 43 14.02 -5.05 -15.98
CA ARG A 43 13.19 -6.22 -15.61
C ARG A 43 13.93 -7.17 -14.69
N GLU A 44 15.22 -7.42 -14.94
CA GLU A 44 16.05 -8.28 -14.10
C GLU A 44 16.27 -7.65 -12.71
N ILE A 45 16.56 -6.35 -12.65
CA ILE A 45 16.68 -5.60 -11.38
C ILE A 45 15.36 -5.61 -10.59
N LEU A 46 14.23 -5.34 -11.25
CA LEU A 46 12.91 -5.42 -10.63
C LEU A 46 12.48 -6.86 -10.31
N ALA A 47 13.14 -7.88 -10.86
CA ALA A 47 12.90 -9.28 -10.49
C ALA A 47 13.53 -9.60 -9.12
N ASP A 48 14.69 -9.01 -8.83
CA ASP A 48 15.50 -9.29 -7.64
C ASP A 48 14.99 -8.60 -6.36
N ASP A 49 14.35 -7.43 -6.48
CA ASP A 49 13.70 -6.77 -5.33
C ASP A 49 12.16 -6.83 -5.44
N PRO A 50 11.48 -7.74 -4.71
CA PRO A 50 10.03 -7.84 -4.75
C PRO A 50 9.32 -6.56 -4.28
N GLU A 51 9.95 -5.77 -3.40
CA GLU A 51 9.39 -4.54 -2.86
C GLU A 51 9.47 -3.39 -3.87
N GLU A 52 10.57 -3.31 -4.62
CA GLU A 52 10.72 -2.35 -5.72
C GLU A 52 9.73 -2.65 -6.86
N ARG A 53 9.55 -3.94 -7.18
CA ARG A 53 8.50 -4.39 -8.12
C ARG A 53 7.10 -3.99 -7.66
N ASP A 54 6.77 -4.27 -6.40
CA ASP A 54 5.48 -3.91 -5.82
C ASP A 54 5.27 -2.39 -5.87
N ARG A 55 6.32 -1.60 -5.59
CA ARG A 55 6.28 -0.14 -5.70
C ARG A 55 6.01 0.32 -7.13
N ALA A 56 6.70 -0.27 -8.12
CA ALA A 56 6.48 0.04 -9.53
C ALA A 56 5.03 -0.26 -9.96
N LEU A 57 4.48 -1.41 -9.54
CA LEU A 57 3.08 -1.77 -9.78
C LEU A 57 2.10 -0.76 -9.18
N LEU A 58 2.34 -0.33 -7.93
CA LEU A 58 1.52 0.69 -7.28
C LEU A 58 1.54 2.02 -8.06
N VAL A 59 2.72 2.49 -8.44
CA VAL A 59 2.90 3.75 -9.20
C VAL A 59 2.19 3.67 -10.54
N ALA A 60 2.37 2.58 -11.28
CA ALA A 60 1.74 2.36 -12.58
C ALA A 60 0.21 2.32 -12.47
N TRP A 61 -0.33 1.55 -11.52
CA TRP A 61 -1.77 1.42 -11.32
C TRP A 61 -2.44 2.75 -10.92
N GLN A 62 -1.81 3.51 -10.02
CA GLN A 62 -2.30 4.83 -9.65
C GLN A 62 -2.16 5.85 -10.78
N GLY A 63 -1.21 5.67 -11.69
CA GLY A 63 -1.05 6.46 -12.92
C GLY A 63 -1.01 7.98 -12.66
N GLY A 64 -0.31 8.38 -11.61
CA GLY A 64 -0.19 9.79 -11.18
C GLY A 64 -1.47 10.40 -10.60
N ARG A 65 -2.47 9.59 -10.21
CA ARG A 65 -3.72 10.05 -9.59
C ARG A 65 -3.74 9.75 -8.10
N CYS A 66 -4.24 10.71 -7.32
CA CYS A 66 -4.50 10.52 -5.89
C CYS A 66 -5.58 9.44 -5.66
N ALA A 67 -5.28 8.45 -4.82
CA ALA A 67 -6.17 7.33 -4.53
C ALA A 67 -7.54 7.74 -3.93
N ILE A 68 -7.61 8.90 -3.26
CA ILE A 68 -8.84 9.38 -2.64
C ILE A 68 -9.67 10.23 -3.60
N CYS A 69 -9.08 11.28 -4.20
CA CYS A 69 -9.83 12.29 -4.97
C CYS A 69 -9.69 12.19 -6.49
N ASN A 70 -8.94 11.22 -7.01
CA ASN A 70 -8.66 10.99 -8.44
C ASN A 70 -7.91 12.11 -9.19
N ARG A 71 -7.53 13.20 -8.53
CA ARG A 71 -6.83 14.31 -9.20
C ARG A 71 -5.37 13.96 -9.49
N ARG A 72 -4.90 14.34 -10.68
CA ARG A 72 -3.48 14.31 -11.06
C ARG A 72 -2.77 15.53 -10.45
N ARG A 73 -1.83 15.28 -9.55
CA ARG A 73 -1.02 16.27 -8.82
C ARG A 73 0.28 15.61 -8.39
N GLU A 74 1.20 16.38 -7.82
CA GLU A 74 2.28 15.80 -7.01
C GLU A 74 1.69 14.93 -5.89
N LEU A 75 2.20 13.71 -5.80
CA LEU A 75 1.75 12.71 -4.86
C LEU A 75 2.84 12.45 -3.82
N VAL A 76 2.39 12.07 -2.63
CA VAL A 76 3.22 11.68 -1.50
C VAL A 76 2.86 10.26 -1.08
N ASP A 77 3.83 9.59 -0.48
CA ASP A 77 3.69 8.25 0.08
C ASP A 77 2.89 8.31 1.38
N ASP A 78 1.67 7.80 1.31
CA ASP A 78 0.82 7.63 2.47
C ASP A 78 1.01 6.23 3.05
N HIS A 79 1.19 6.13 4.37
CA HIS A 79 1.52 4.88 5.06
C HIS A 79 0.79 4.77 6.39
N ASP A 80 0.60 3.54 6.84
CA ASP A 80 0.08 3.25 8.17
C ASP A 80 1.23 3.30 9.19
N HIS A 81 1.12 4.21 10.16
CA HIS A 81 2.13 4.41 11.19
C HIS A 81 2.23 3.24 12.18
N ALA A 82 1.20 2.38 12.27
CA ALA A 82 1.24 1.21 13.15
C ALA A 82 2.04 0.06 12.52
N THR A 83 1.89 -0.15 11.21
CA THR A 83 2.52 -1.25 10.49
C THR A 83 3.79 -0.85 9.74
N GLY A 84 4.01 0.44 9.50
CA GLY A 84 5.10 0.94 8.66
C GLY A 84 4.90 0.67 7.17
N LEU A 85 3.71 0.19 6.75
CA LEU A 85 3.44 -0.17 5.36
C LEU A 85 2.77 0.96 4.59
N LEU A 86 3.16 1.14 3.33
CA LEU A 86 2.47 2.02 2.39
C LEU A 86 1.02 1.58 2.20
N ARG A 87 0.13 2.56 2.18
CA ARG A 87 -1.28 2.42 1.81
C ARG A 87 -1.46 2.79 0.33
N GLY A 88 -0.84 3.89 -0.10
CA GLY A 88 -0.93 4.35 -1.48
C GLY A 88 -0.34 5.75 -1.68
N LEU A 89 -0.55 6.31 -2.86
CA LEU A 89 -0.09 7.66 -3.21
C LEU A 89 -1.25 8.65 -3.13
N LEU A 90 -1.08 9.70 -2.33
CA LEU A 90 -2.08 10.75 -2.11
C LEU A 90 -1.54 12.11 -2.52
N CYS A 91 -2.40 13.02 -2.97
CA CYS A 91 -1.98 14.42 -3.06
C CYS A 91 -1.82 15.02 -1.67
N SER A 92 -0.94 16.01 -1.51
CA SER A 92 -0.65 16.66 -0.22
C SER A 92 -1.91 17.05 0.57
N SER A 93 -2.90 17.63 -0.10
CA SER A 93 -4.17 18.02 0.52
C SER A 93 -4.97 16.84 1.08
N CYS A 94 -5.03 15.71 0.40
CA CYS A 94 -5.71 14.52 0.91
C CYS A 94 -4.90 13.89 2.05
N ASN A 95 -3.57 13.79 1.88
CA ASN A 95 -2.67 13.22 2.88
C ASN A 95 -2.73 13.96 4.23
N THR A 96 -2.70 15.29 4.21
CA THR A 96 -2.80 16.11 5.44
C THR A 96 -4.13 15.92 6.17
N ILE A 97 -5.22 15.67 5.44
CA ILE A 97 -6.53 15.46 6.05
C ILE A 97 -6.65 14.02 6.56
N GLU A 98 -6.13 13.05 5.83
CA GLU A 98 -6.17 11.62 6.16
C GLU A 98 -5.70 11.40 7.60
N GLY A 99 -4.50 11.89 7.95
CA GLY A 99 -3.88 11.62 9.26
C GLY A 99 -4.61 12.17 10.47
N ARG A 100 -5.70 12.93 10.29
CA ARG A 100 -6.50 13.54 11.36
C ARG A 100 -8.02 13.36 11.19
N SER A 101 -8.47 12.70 10.12
CA SER A 101 -9.89 12.69 9.76
C SER A 101 -10.57 11.37 10.08
N THR A 102 -11.76 11.48 10.66
CA THR A 102 -12.70 10.37 10.86
C THR A 102 -13.81 10.33 9.82
N GLN A 103 -13.75 11.19 8.78
CA GLN A 103 -14.78 11.19 7.75
C GLN A 103 -14.82 9.82 7.03
N PRO A 104 -16.00 9.33 6.63
CA PRO A 104 -16.17 7.99 6.07
C PRO A 104 -15.24 7.66 4.90
N ILE A 105 -14.89 8.63 4.06
CA ILE A 105 -13.98 8.41 2.93
C ILE A 105 -12.56 8.01 3.36
N PHE A 106 -12.04 8.58 4.45
CA PHE A 106 -10.71 8.24 4.96
C PHE A 106 -10.71 6.95 5.77
N VAL A 107 -11.81 6.65 6.46
CA VAL A 107 -11.99 5.34 7.12
C VAL A 107 -11.99 4.23 6.07
N ARG A 108 -12.78 4.37 5.00
CA ARG A 108 -12.82 3.42 3.88
C ARG A 108 -11.46 3.30 3.18
N TYR A 109 -10.77 4.42 2.98
CA TYR A 109 -9.41 4.40 2.41
C TYR A 109 -8.46 3.53 3.25
N ARG A 110 -8.53 3.63 4.59
CA ARG A 110 -7.73 2.80 5.51
C ARG A 110 -8.13 1.33 5.49
N GLU A 111 -9.41 1.02 5.33
CA GLU A 111 -9.92 -0.36 5.27
C GLU A 111 -9.47 -1.11 4.01
N ARG A 112 -9.43 -0.41 2.87
CA ARG A 112 -9.04 -1.02 1.59
C ARG A 112 -8.22 -0.04 0.75
N PRO A 113 -6.97 0.23 1.14
CA PRO A 113 -6.08 1.11 0.41
C PRO A 113 -5.56 0.47 -0.88
N PRO A 114 -4.95 1.25 -1.81
CA PRO A 114 -4.32 0.73 -3.02
C PRO A 114 -3.47 -0.52 -2.84
N THR A 115 -2.58 -0.55 -1.85
CA THR A 115 -1.73 -1.73 -1.59
C THR A 115 -2.55 -2.96 -1.18
N ALA A 116 -3.63 -2.79 -0.43
CA ALA A 116 -4.54 -3.90 -0.11
C ALA A 116 -5.36 -4.37 -1.32
N ILE A 117 -5.78 -3.45 -2.20
CA ILE A 117 -6.50 -3.78 -3.45
C ILE A 117 -5.61 -4.63 -4.37
N LEU A 118 -4.34 -4.27 -4.46
CA LEU A 118 -3.35 -4.91 -5.32
C LEU A 118 -2.60 -6.06 -4.63
N GLN A 119 -2.87 -6.32 -3.35
CA GLN A 119 -2.19 -7.33 -2.52
C GLN A 119 -0.66 -7.13 -2.41
N LEU A 120 -0.21 -5.88 -2.39
CA LEU A 120 1.19 -5.49 -2.32
C LEU A 120 1.63 -5.28 -0.86
N ARG A 121 2.92 -5.52 -0.59
CA ARG A 121 3.50 -5.27 0.74
C ARG A 121 4.78 -4.45 0.61
N ILE A 122 4.62 -3.13 0.73
CA ILE A 122 5.72 -2.17 0.58
C ILE A 122 5.90 -1.42 1.89
N ARG A 123 7.11 -1.43 2.45
CA ARG A 123 7.52 -0.66 3.61
C ARG A 123 7.73 0.78 3.21
N TYR A 124 7.31 1.67 4.10
CA TYR A 124 7.56 3.09 3.95
C TYR A 124 9.03 3.40 4.22
N TRP A 125 9.68 4.08 3.28
CA TRP A 125 11.02 4.61 3.46
C TRP A 125 10.95 6.02 4.05
N ASN A 126 11.46 6.18 5.27
CA ASN A 126 11.50 7.46 5.95
C ASN A 126 12.79 8.22 5.59
N MET A 127 12.64 9.29 4.80
CA MET A 127 13.76 10.13 4.37
C MET A 127 14.43 10.91 5.52
N TYR A 128 13.74 11.13 6.64
CA TYR A 128 14.30 11.86 7.79
C TYR A 128 15.18 10.96 8.66
N THR A 129 14.85 9.68 8.76
CA THR A 129 15.64 8.69 9.51
C THR A 129 16.56 7.87 8.61
N LEU A 130 16.44 8.02 7.28
CA LEU A 130 17.16 7.25 6.27
C LEU A 130 17.03 5.73 6.48
N SER A 131 15.82 5.31 6.83
CA SER A 131 15.51 3.92 7.19
C SER A 131 14.09 3.57 6.77
N TYR A 132 13.80 2.27 6.69
CA TYR A 132 12.41 1.81 6.65
C TYR A 132 11.71 2.13 7.98
N ALA A 133 10.41 2.39 7.92
CA ALA A 133 9.60 2.56 9.11
C ALA A 133 9.42 1.24 9.84
N GLU A 134 9.73 1.26 11.14
CA GLU A 134 9.51 0.13 12.03
C GLU A 134 8.04 0.10 12.47
N PRO A 135 7.40 -1.08 12.50
CA PRO A 135 6.04 -1.20 13.02
C PRO A 135 6.01 -0.87 14.52
N SER A 136 4.95 -0.21 14.98
CA SER A 136 4.77 0.12 16.40
C SER A 136 4.65 -1.11 17.30
N THR A 137 4.28 -2.25 16.71
CA THR A 137 4.30 -3.55 17.36
C THR A 137 5.18 -4.47 16.52
N PRO A 138 6.27 -5.01 17.08
CA PRO A 138 7.13 -5.92 16.32
C PRO A 138 6.31 -7.12 15.87
N PRO A 139 6.59 -7.68 14.67
CA PRO A 139 5.90 -8.86 14.20
C PRO A 139 6.07 -9.98 15.23
N ILE A 140 4.98 -10.72 15.47
CA ILE A 140 5.07 -11.95 16.25
C ILE A 140 5.97 -12.89 15.44
N THR A 141 7.16 -13.17 15.97
CA THR A 141 8.07 -14.15 15.38
C THR A 141 7.52 -15.53 15.66
N ALA A 142 7.95 -16.55 14.90
CA ALA A 142 7.58 -17.93 15.23
C ALA A 142 7.92 -18.28 16.70
N ALA A 143 9.01 -17.71 17.21
CA ALA A 143 9.40 -17.83 18.61
C ALA A 143 8.41 -17.15 19.56
N SER A 144 8.03 -15.88 19.34
CA SER A 144 7.08 -15.20 20.23
C SER A 144 5.65 -15.70 20.07
N ALA A 145 5.30 -16.27 18.92
CA ALA A 145 4.04 -16.99 18.71
C ALA A 145 3.99 -18.28 19.54
N GLN A 146 5.07 -19.07 19.51
CA GLN A 146 5.17 -20.31 20.28
C GLN A 146 5.14 -20.02 21.79
N GLU A 147 5.90 -19.03 22.26
CA GLU A 147 5.86 -18.62 23.68
C GLU A 147 4.46 -18.15 24.11
N ALA A 148 3.71 -17.46 23.24
CA ALA A 148 2.35 -17.06 23.52
C ALA A 148 1.38 -18.26 23.58
N LEU A 149 1.54 -19.24 22.69
CA LEU A 149 0.76 -20.48 22.70
C LEU A 149 1.07 -21.33 23.93
N ASP A 150 2.33 -21.44 24.33
CA ASP A 150 2.75 -22.20 25.52
C ASP A 150 2.16 -21.61 26.81
N ARG A 151 1.95 -20.29 26.86
CA ARG A 151 1.27 -19.60 27.97
C ARG A 151 -0.25 -19.76 27.97
N LEU A 152 -0.84 -20.16 26.85
CA LEU A 152 -2.27 -20.45 26.72
C LEU A 152 -2.62 -21.89 27.07
N VAL A 153 -1.65 -22.72 27.46
CA VAL A 153 -1.92 -24.08 27.98
C VAL A 153 -2.80 -23.98 29.22
N ILE A 154 -4.10 -24.22 29.01
CA ILE A 154 -5.10 -24.35 30.06
C ILE A 154 -4.64 -25.51 30.96
N PRO A 155 -4.51 -25.32 32.29
CA PRO A 155 -4.22 -26.45 33.16
C PRO A 155 -5.29 -27.51 32.94
N ALA A 156 -4.86 -28.75 32.70
CA ALA A 156 -5.77 -29.89 32.56
C ALA A 156 -6.79 -29.83 33.71
N ALA A 157 -8.08 -29.91 33.38
CA ALA A 157 -9.12 -29.96 34.38
C ALA A 157 -8.75 -31.05 35.39
N ASP A 158 -8.67 -30.68 36.66
CA ASP A 158 -8.38 -31.58 37.76
C ASP A 158 -9.49 -32.65 37.79
N GLU A 159 -9.19 -33.84 37.27
CA GLU A 159 -10.04 -35.01 37.38
C GLU A 159 -9.94 -35.53 38.83
N THR A 160 -10.65 -34.86 39.75
CA THR A 160 -10.93 -35.43 41.06
C THR A 160 -12.43 -35.38 41.35
N VAL A 161 -13.01 -36.59 41.28
CA VAL A 161 -14.37 -37.00 41.71
C VAL A 161 -14.44 -37.06 43.23
#